data_AF-A0A7V8Z2B2-F1
#
_entry.id   AF-A0A7V8Z2B2-F1
#
_cell.length_a   1.000
_cell.length_b   1.000
_cell.length_c   1.000
_cell.angle_alpha   90.00
_cell.angle_beta   90.00
_cell.angle_gamma   90.00
#
_symmetry.space_group_name_H-M   'P 1'
#
loop_
_entity.id
_entity.type
_entity.pdbx_description
1 polymer ?
#
loop_
_entity_poly.entity_id
_entity_poly.type
_entity_poly.pdbx_seq_one_letter_code
_entity_poly.pdbx_strand_id
1 'polypeptide(L)'
;MKPKGRWIGAVAVTAVAVAGFGAARAADAADAETLELPEVCQRRPAATSQIDTAKLIIEYNSTDGDLGIHGAFDDDGWSEMCVFDPTGRPIAVFDPRTTLNDLTMAGVFFESREPPTEEFSFADLAAAFPEGRYRVRAKSFDGAALVGTATFTHDVPAPPKITAPALADDPEQPGDPVSREDLVVDWDPVTETVAGDPVTISGYQVIITKEDHDDPHGFSRPVYDVHVPAGLDMLSVPAEFLEPDTVYEVEVLALEVSGNQTITVGFFLTD
;
A
#
# COMPACT_ATOMS: atom_id res chain seq x y z
N MET A 1 6.72 -9.73 26.95
CA MET A 1 5.94 -9.07 25.88
C MET A 1 6.94 -8.49 24.92
N LYS A 2 7.19 -9.17 23.79
CA LYS A 2 7.89 -8.53 22.66
C LYS A 2 6.98 -7.40 22.15
N PRO A 3 7.52 -6.23 21.77
CA PRO A 3 6.71 -5.26 21.05
C PRO A 3 6.22 -5.94 19.76
N LYS A 4 4.90 -5.96 19.57
CA LYS A 4 4.29 -6.37 18.29
C LYS A 4 4.94 -5.51 17.20
N GLY A 5 5.38 -6.15 16.12
CA GLY A 5 5.98 -5.45 14.99
C GLY A 5 5.09 -4.27 14.61
N ARG A 6 5.60 -3.05 14.77
CA ARG A 6 4.97 -1.89 14.14
C ARG A 6 5.17 -2.10 12.65
N TRP A 7 4.06 -2.23 11.95
CA TRP A 7 4.02 -2.16 10.51
C TRP A 7 4.69 -0.85 10.10
N ILE A 8 5.87 -0.94 9.51
CA ILE A 8 6.48 0.14 8.75
C ILE A 8 5.95 -0.15 7.35
N GLY A 9 5.02 0.68 6.87
CA GLY A 9 4.58 0.59 5.49
C GLY A 9 5.84 0.56 4.62
N ALA A 10 5.97 -0.42 3.74
CA ALA A 10 6.94 -0.30 2.69
C ALA A 10 6.46 0.88 1.85
N VAL A 11 7.19 2.00 1.89
CA VAL A 11 6.94 3.11 0.97
C VAL A 11 7.33 2.60 -0.41
N ALA A 12 6.35 2.23 -1.22
CA ALA A 12 6.55 2.21 -2.66
C ALA A 12 6.46 3.65 -3.13
N VAL A 13 7.63 4.26 -3.32
CA VAL A 13 7.69 5.49 -4.09
C VAL A 13 7.58 5.10 -5.55
N THR A 14 6.48 5.46 -6.18
CA THR A 14 6.20 5.13 -7.58
C THR A 14 6.97 6.10 -8.48
N ALA A 15 8.09 5.64 -9.03
CA ALA A 15 8.77 6.37 -10.10
C ALA A 15 7.91 6.31 -11.39
N VAL A 16 7.40 7.45 -11.83
CA VAL A 16 6.62 7.57 -13.07
C VAL A 16 7.53 7.31 -14.28
N ALA A 17 7.28 6.20 -14.98
CA ALA A 17 7.86 5.93 -16.29
C ALA A 17 6.74 5.59 -17.30
N VAL A 18 6.37 6.58 -18.11
CA VAL A 18 5.40 6.39 -19.20
C VAL A 18 6.04 5.53 -20.31
N ALA A 19 5.67 4.26 -20.36
CA ALA A 19 5.93 3.38 -21.49
C ALA A 19 4.60 2.81 -22.02
N GLY A 20 4.03 3.47 -23.02
CA GLY A 20 2.82 2.99 -23.66
C GLY A 20 3.08 1.75 -24.50
N PHE A 21 2.39 0.62 -24.23
CA PHE A 21 2.16 -0.46 -25.20
C PHE A 21 0.97 -1.36 -24.81
N GLY A 22 0.09 -1.59 -25.79
CA GLY A 22 -0.49 -2.91 -26.06
C GLY A 22 -1.78 -3.30 -25.32
N ALA A 23 -2.89 -3.27 -26.04
CA ALA A 23 -4.18 -3.85 -25.61
C ALA A 23 -4.04 -5.31 -25.13
N ALA A 24 -4.51 -5.59 -23.92
CA ALA A 24 -4.65 -6.95 -23.40
C ALA A 24 -5.60 -7.76 -24.29
N ARG A 25 -5.08 -8.82 -24.91
CA ARG A 25 -5.92 -9.85 -25.54
C ARG A 25 -6.52 -10.72 -24.44
N ALA A 26 -7.82 -11.00 -24.56
CA ALA A 26 -8.50 -12.05 -23.80
C ALA A 26 -7.72 -13.37 -23.94
N ALA A 27 -7.26 -13.91 -22.81
CA ALA A 27 -6.63 -15.22 -22.76
C ALA A 27 -7.68 -16.30 -23.08
N ASP A 28 -7.41 -17.06 -24.13
CA ASP A 28 -8.19 -18.24 -24.52
C ASP A 28 -8.07 -19.30 -23.41
N ALA A 29 -9.20 -19.91 -23.05
CA ALA A 29 -9.31 -20.92 -22.01
C ALA A 29 -8.80 -22.29 -22.52
N ALA A 30 -7.49 -22.46 -22.67
CA ALA A 30 -6.88 -23.73 -23.00
C ALA A 30 -5.45 -23.81 -22.46
N ASP A 31 -5.37 -24.23 -21.19
CA ASP A 31 -4.25 -24.91 -20.48
C ASP A 31 -4.27 -24.48 -19.01
N ALA A 32 -5.35 -24.83 -18.30
CA ALA A 32 -5.34 -24.81 -16.86
C ALA A 32 -4.57 -26.04 -16.37
N GLU A 33 -3.24 -25.94 -16.30
CA GLU A 33 -2.49 -26.78 -15.35
C GLU A 33 -3.20 -26.67 -14.01
N THR A 34 -3.59 -27.80 -13.46
CA THR A 34 -4.24 -27.83 -12.16
C THR A 34 -3.17 -27.44 -11.15
N LEU A 35 -3.17 -26.18 -10.72
CA LEU A 35 -2.27 -25.71 -9.66
C LEU A 35 -2.48 -26.62 -8.45
N GLU A 36 -1.52 -27.52 -8.20
CA GLU A 36 -1.51 -28.33 -6.98
C GLU A 36 -1.24 -27.40 -5.81
N LEU A 37 -2.31 -26.97 -5.15
CA LEU A 37 -2.22 -26.09 -4.00
C LEU A 37 -1.54 -26.82 -2.83
N PRO A 38 -0.76 -26.12 -1.99
CA PRO A 38 -0.24 -26.69 -0.74
C PRO A 38 -1.34 -27.31 0.13
N GLU A 39 -1.01 -28.31 0.95
CA GLU A 39 -2.01 -29.02 1.79
C GLU A 39 -2.81 -28.04 2.67
N VAL A 40 -2.14 -27.04 3.24
CA VAL A 40 -2.75 -25.99 4.08
C VAL A 40 -3.82 -25.17 3.34
N CYS A 41 -3.75 -25.14 2.01
CA CYS A 41 -4.68 -24.44 1.14
C CYS A 41 -5.87 -25.32 0.75
N GLN A 42 -5.70 -26.64 0.74
CA GLN A 42 -6.75 -27.59 0.38
C GLN A 42 -7.72 -27.87 1.53
N ARG A 43 -7.22 -27.96 2.77
CA ARG A 43 -8.02 -28.37 3.93
C ARG A 43 -7.97 -27.34 5.05
N ARG A 44 -9.09 -27.19 5.74
CA ARG A 44 -9.13 -26.38 6.96
C ARG A 44 -8.58 -27.22 8.13
N PRO A 45 -7.54 -26.75 8.83
CA PRO A 45 -7.02 -27.43 10.01
C PRO A 45 -7.99 -27.38 11.19
N ALA A 46 -7.94 -28.41 12.05
CA ALA A 46 -8.83 -28.54 13.21
C ALA A 46 -8.39 -27.69 14.42
N ALA A 47 -7.10 -27.43 14.57
CA ALA A 47 -6.52 -26.54 15.58
C ALA A 47 -5.73 -25.43 14.87
N THR A 48 -5.95 -24.18 15.28
CA THR A 48 -5.42 -23.01 14.59
C THR A 48 -5.07 -21.89 15.56
N SER A 49 -3.95 -21.22 15.34
CA SER A 49 -3.67 -19.90 15.92
C SER A 49 -4.08 -18.80 14.94
N GLN A 50 -4.25 -17.57 15.42
CA GLN A 50 -4.45 -16.42 14.54
C GLN A 50 -3.11 -15.97 13.99
N ILE A 51 -3.09 -15.61 12.71
CA ILE A 51 -1.97 -14.83 12.16
C ILE A 51 -1.96 -13.43 12.77
N ASP A 52 -0.77 -12.88 13.02
CA ASP A 52 -0.62 -11.56 13.64
C ASP A 52 -1.10 -10.42 12.73
N THR A 53 -0.80 -10.47 11.43
CA THR A 53 -1.30 -9.50 10.43
C THR A 53 -1.94 -10.21 9.24
N ALA A 54 -3.15 -9.78 8.88
CA ALA A 54 -3.81 -10.14 7.63
C ALA A 54 -4.58 -8.92 7.10
N LYS A 55 -4.01 -8.26 6.09
CA LYS A 55 -4.61 -7.09 5.45
C LYS A 55 -4.68 -7.27 3.95
N LEU A 56 -5.73 -6.70 3.38
CA LEU A 56 -5.92 -6.49 1.96
C LEU A 56 -6.63 -5.14 1.86
N ILE A 57 -6.05 -4.20 1.14
CA ILE A 57 -6.54 -2.81 1.07
C ILE A 57 -6.51 -2.33 -0.38
N ILE A 58 -7.27 -1.27 -0.64
CA ILE A 58 -7.22 -0.49 -1.87
C ILE A 58 -6.30 0.69 -1.63
N GLU A 59 -5.38 0.93 -2.56
CA GLU A 59 -4.66 2.20 -2.67
C GLU A 59 -5.08 2.91 -3.95
N TYR A 60 -5.29 4.22 -3.84
CA TYR A 60 -5.59 5.09 -4.98
C TYR A 60 -4.64 6.29 -4.96
N ASN A 61 -3.76 6.39 -5.96
CA ASN A 61 -3.00 7.61 -6.22
C ASN A 61 -3.89 8.55 -7.05
N SER A 62 -4.37 9.62 -6.41
CA SER A 62 -5.28 10.58 -7.04
C SER A 62 -4.61 11.56 -8.00
N THR A 63 -3.29 11.75 -7.88
CA THR A 63 -2.51 12.63 -8.76
C THR A 63 -2.31 11.95 -10.12
N ASP A 64 -1.91 10.68 -10.12
CA ASP A 64 -1.65 9.91 -11.34
C ASP A 64 -2.86 9.11 -11.83
N GLY A 65 -3.88 8.98 -10.99
CA GLY A 65 -5.09 8.22 -11.30
C GLY A 65 -4.89 6.72 -11.23
N ASP A 66 -3.87 6.22 -10.54
CA ASP A 66 -3.53 4.81 -10.45
C ASP A 66 -4.26 4.12 -9.28
N LEU A 67 -4.79 2.91 -9.54
CA LEU A 67 -5.62 2.17 -8.60
C LEU A 67 -5.11 0.74 -8.41
N GLY A 68 -4.85 0.38 -7.16
CA GLY A 68 -4.21 -0.88 -6.80
C GLY A 68 -4.80 -1.62 -5.62
N ILE A 69 -4.37 -2.86 -5.48
CA ILE A 69 -4.61 -3.71 -4.31
C ILE A 69 -3.28 -4.00 -3.63
N HIS A 70 -3.21 -3.72 -2.34
CA HIS A 70 -2.08 -4.06 -1.50
C HIS A 70 -2.45 -5.16 -0.53
N GLY A 71 -1.50 -6.05 -0.23
CA GLY A 71 -1.69 -7.16 0.69
C GLY A 71 -0.54 -7.27 1.67
N ALA A 72 -0.86 -7.53 2.94
CA ALA A 72 0.13 -7.71 3.99
C ALA A 72 -0.23 -8.88 4.90
N PHE A 73 0.69 -9.83 5.01
CA PHE A 73 0.53 -11.01 5.86
C PHE A 73 1.82 -11.29 6.61
N ASP A 74 1.77 -11.23 7.94
CA ASP A 74 2.96 -11.25 8.81
C ASP A 74 2.70 -12.03 10.10
N ASP A 75 3.69 -12.81 10.53
CA ASP A 75 3.74 -13.58 11.77
C ASP A 75 5.21 -13.83 12.18
N ASP A 76 5.42 -14.48 13.32
CA ASP A 76 6.76 -14.93 13.79
C ASP A 76 7.45 -15.89 12.80
N GLY A 77 6.70 -16.54 11.90
CA GLY A 77 7.23 -17.37 10.82
C GLY A 77 6.22 -18.38 10.25
N TRP A 78 6.19 -18.54 8.94
CA TRP A 78 5.35 -19.48 8.20
C TRP A 78 6.04 -20.05 6.95
N SER A 79 5.75 -21.31 6.61
CA SER A 79 6.37 -22.04 5.49
C SER A 79 5.54 -21.98 4.20
N GLU A 80 4.21 -21.93 4.29
CA GLU A 80 3.30 -21.77 3.15
C GLU A 80 2.09 -20.95 3.59
N MET A 81 1.53 -20.16 2.67
CA MET A 81 0.34 -19.35 2.92
C MET A 81 -0.56 -19.26 1.69
N CYS A 82 -1.87 -19.23 1.93
CA CYS A 82 -2.89 -18.99 0.92
C CYS A 82 -3.91 -17.96 1.38
N VAL A 83 -4.30 -17.11 0.43
CA VAL A 83 -5.34 -16.09 0.59
C VAL A 83 -6.52 -16.46 -0.30
N PHE A 84 -7.72 -16.44 0.25
CA PHE A 84 -8.94 -16.82 -0.44
C PHE A 84 -9.93 -15.67 -0.47
N ASP A 85 -10.60 -15.50 -1.60
CA ASP A 85 -11.72 -14.56 -1.75
C ASP A 85 -12.94 -14.98 -0.88
N PRO A 86 -13.97 -14.13 -0.78
CA PRO A 86 -15.18 -14.43 -0.03
C PRO A 86 -15.92 -15.70 -0.50
N THR A 87 -15.76 -16.09 -1.77
CA THR A 87 -16.34 -17.31 -2.35
C THR A 87 -15.51 -18.56 -2.05
N GLY A 88 -14.25 -18.38 -1.61
CA GLY A 88 -13.30 -19.45 -1.33
C GLY A 88 -12.38 -19.82 -2.48
N ARG A 89 -12.32 -19.01 -3.54
CA ARG A 89 -11.30 -19.18 -4.59
C ARG A 89 -9.97 -18.62 -4.09
N PRO A 90 -8.84 -19.31 -4.30
CA PRO A 90 -7.53 -18.76 -3.97
C PRO A 90 -7.21 -17.56 -4.87
N ILE A 91 -6.71 -16.47 -4.29
CA ILE A 91 -6.26 -15.28 -5.00
C ILE A 91 -4.75 -15.06 -4.88
N ALA A 92 -4.12 -15.66 -3.87
CA ALA A 92 -2.67 -15.66 -3.70
C ALA A 92 -2.23 -16.97 -3.02
N VAL A 93 -1.09 -17.50 -3.46
CA VAL A 93 -0.42 -18.66 -2.89
C VAL A 93 1.05 -18.32 -2.75
N PHE A 94 1.53 -18.28 -1.52
CA PHE A 94 2.94 -18.11 -1.19
C PHE A 94 3.48 -19.47 -0.76
N ASP A 95 4.33 -20.03 -1.61
CA ASP A 95 4.92 -21.35 -1.42
C ASP A 95 6.44 -21.28 -1.63
N PRO A 96 7.17 -20.67 -0.67
CA PRO A 96 8.62 -20.70 -0.63
C PRO A 96 9.15 -22.10 -0.86
N ARG A 97 10.23 -22.22 -1.63
CA ARG A 97 10.82 -23.51 -1.99
C ARG A 97 12.19 -23.68 -1.35
N THR A 98 12.55 -24.94 -1.10
CA THR A 98 13.91 -25.34 -0.71
C THR A 98 14.40 -24.57 0.52
N THR A 99 15.60 -23.99 0.48
CA THR A 99 16.23 -23.30 1.60
C THR A 99 15.38 -22.14 2.17
N LEU A 100 14.58 -21.45 1.34
CA LEU A 100 13.71 -20.39 1.86
C LEU A 100 12.52 -20.96 2.64
N ASN A 101 12.01 -22.15 2.25
CA ASN A 101 11.00 -22.87 3.03
C ASN A 101 11.58 -23.34 4.37
N ASP A 102 12.81 -23.87 4.36
CA ASP A 102 13.52 -24.32 5.57
C ASP A 102 13.77 -23.16 6.56
N LEU A 103 14.04 -21.96 6.04
CA LEU A 103 14.18 -20.75 6.84
C LEU A 103 12.84 -20.13 7.25
N THR A 104 11.76 -20.50 6.56
CA THR A 104 10.43 -19.90 6.65
C THR A 104 10.41 -18.41 6.26
N MET A 105 9.22 -17.86 6.07
CA MET A 105 9.00 -16.43 5.87
C MET A 105 8.33 -15.83 7.11
N ALA A 106 8.77 -14.64 7.54
CA ALA A 106 8.05 -13.91 8.59
C ALA A 106 6.84 -13.18 8.01
N GLY A 107 7.02 -12.52 6.86
CA GLY A 107 5.94 -11.78 6.23
C GLY A 107 6.11 -11.61 4.74
N VAL A 108 5.00 -11.26 4.10
CA VAL A 108 4.94 -10.79 2.73
C VAL A 108 4.12 -9.52 2.70
N PHE A 109 4.64 -8.54 1.97
CA PHE A 109 3.91 -7.38 1.51
C PHE A 109 3.97 -7.39 -0.02
N PHE A 110 2.87 -7.05 -0.67
CA PHE A 110 2.82 -6.89 -2.11
C PHE A 110 1.87 -5.76 -2.49
N GLU A 111 2.13 -5.24 -3.68
CA GLU A 111 1.30 -4.28 -4.38
C GLU A 111 0.99 -4.84 -5.75
N SER A 112 -0.19 -4.51 -6.25
CA SER A 112 -0.54 -4.80 -7.64
C SER A 112 0.22 -3.87 -8.60
N ARG A 113 0.01 -4.02 -9.91
CA ARG A 113 0.64 -3.13 -10.92
C ARG A 113 0.11 -1.68 -10.89
N GLU A 114 -1.06 -1.47 -10.30
CA GLU A 114 -1.72 -0.16 -10.19
C GLU A 114 -1.93 0.56 -11.53
N PRO A 115 -2.75 -0.01 -12.42
CA PRO A 115 -3.14 0.68 -13.65
C PRO A 115 -3.90 1.99 -13.40
N PRO A 116 -3.85 2.92 -14.36
CA PRO A 116 -4.68 4.13 -14.32
C PRO A 116 -6.17 3.77 -14.40
N THR A 117 -7.03 4.60 -13.80
CA THR A 117 -8.47 4.31 -13.67
C THR A 117 -9.23 4.23 -14.99
N GLU A 118 -8.68 4.77 -16.09
CA GLU A 118 -9.21 4.59 -17.44
C GLU A 118 -8.98 3.17 -17.98
N GLU A 119 -7.97 2.46 -17.48
CA GLU A 119 -7.68 1.06 -17.80
C GLU A 119 -8.37 0.09 -16.82
N PHE A 120 -8.39 0.44 -15.53
CA PHE A 120 -9.01 -0.37 -14.48
C PHE A 120 -9.78 0.53 -13.50
N SER A 121 -11.09 0.65 -13.72
CA SER A 121 -11.92 1.55 -12.93
C SER A 121 -12.23 1.00 -11.52
N PHE A 122 -12.72 1.87 -10.63
CA PHE A 122 -13.30 1.43 -9.35
C PHE A 122 -14.40 0.37 -9.52
N ALA A 123 -15.18 0.44 -10.61
CA ALA A 123 -16.21 -0.56 -10.89
C ALA A 123 -15.60 -1.92 -11.29
N ASP A 124 -14.50 -1.91 -12.05
CA ASP A 124 -13.77 -3.12 -12.41
C ASP A 124 -13.11 -3.74 -11.17
N LEU A 125 -12.52 -2.91 -10.30
CA LEU A 125 -11.98 -3.33 -9.01
C LEU A 125 -13.08 -3.98 -8.17
N ALA A 126 -14.24 -3.32 -8.02
CA ALA A 126 -15.34 -3.86 -7.22
C ALA A 126 -15.88 -5.20 -7.75
N ALA A 127 -15.87 -5.38 -9.07
CA ALA A 127 -16.29 -6.63 -9.70
C ALA A 127 -15.24 -7.75 -9.53
N ALA A 128 -13.95 -7.42 -9.62
CA ALA A 128 -12.86 -8.38 -9.50
C ALA A 128 -12.59 -8.78 -8.04
N PHE A 129 -12.70 -7.82 -7.12
CA PHE A 129 -12.46 -7.94 -5.68
C PHE A 129 -13.73 -7.58 -4.90
N PRO A 130 -14.68 -8.50 -4.73
CA PRO A 130 -15.90 -8.22 -3.99
C PRO A 130 -15.60 -7.95 -2.51
N GLU A 131 -16.32 -7.00 -1.91
CA GLU A 131 -16.23 -6.75 -0.47
C GLU A 131 -16.45 -8.01 0.36
N GLY A 132 -15.81 -8.05 1.52
CA GLY A 132 -16.07 -9.05 2.54
C GLY A 132 -14.81 -9.61 3.17
N ARG A 133 -14.88 -10.89 3.54
CA ARG A 133 -13.84 -11.55 4.34
C ARG A 133 -12.95 -12.41 3.46
N TYR A 134 -11.73 -11.93 3.25
CA TYR A 134 -10.66 -12.67 2.59
C TYR A 134 -9.93 -13.50 3.62
N ARG A 135 -9.98 -14.83 3.46
CA ARG A 135 -9.47 -15.76 4.46
C ARG A 135 -8.01 -16.06 4.19
N VAL A 136 -7.21 -16.07 5.25
CA VAL A 136 -5.81 -16.49 5.19
C VAL A 136 -5.68 -17.84 5.87
N ARG A 137 -4.89 -18.73 5.29
CA ARG A 137 -4.42 -19.96 5.92
C ARG A 137 -2.94 -20.08 5.68
N ALA A 138 -2.20 -20.38 6.74
CA ALA A 138 -0.77 -20.62 6.63
C ALA A 138 -0.35 -21.78 7.53
N LYS A 139 0.84 -22.32 7.27
CA LYS A 139 1.52 -23.25 8.16
C LYS A 139 2.65 -22.49 8.83
N SER A 140 2.60 -22.38 10.16
CA SER A 140 3.65 -21.74 10.94
C SER A 140 4.96 -22.52 10.88
N PHE A 141 6.05 -21.88 11.32
CA PHE A 141 7.39 -22.46 11.33
C PHE A 141 7.52 -23.76 12.16
N ASP A 142 6.66 -23.98 13.15
CA ASP A 142 6.64 -25.21 13.96
C ASP A 142 5.67 -26.28 13.43
N GLY A 143 5.04 -26.00 12.29
CA GLY A 143 4.09 -26.89 11.62
C GLY A 143 2.63 -26.76 12.09
N ALA A 144 2.34 -25.92 13.09
CA ALA A 144 0.96 -25.61 13.46
C ALA A 144 0.28 -24.77 12.37
N ALA A 145 -1.06 -24.84 12.31
CA ALA A 145 -1.79 -24.04 11.35
C ALA A 145 -2.12 -22.64 11.89
N LEU A 146 -2.00 -21.66 11.00
CA LEU A 146 -2.39 -20.28 11.19
C LEU A 146 -3.61 -19.98 10.33
N VAL A 147 -4.52 -19.15 10.87
CA VAL A 147 -5.64 -18.61 10.11
C VAL A 147 -5.75 -17.12 10.35
N GLY A 148 -6.22 -16.41 9.33
CA GLY A 148 -6.46 -14.98 9.41
C GLY A 148 -7.67 -14.58 8.59
N THR A 149 -8.06 -13.32 8.71
CA THR A 149 -9.07 -12.73 7.84
C THR A 149 -8.70 -11.27 7.60
N ALA A 150 -8.51 -10.91 6.34
CA ALA A 150 -8.54 -9.52 5.89
C ALA A 150 -10.00 -9.13 5.62
N THR A 151 -10.43 -8.01 6.17
CA THR A 151 -11.71 -7.39 5.81
C THR A 151 -11.43 -6.42 4.68
N PHE A 152 -12.14 -6.55 3.58
CA PHE A 152 -11.97 -5.73 2.38
C PHE A 152 -13.28 -4.99 2.12
N THR A 153 -13.21 -3.65 2.05
CA THR A 153 -14.32 -2.77 1.70
C THR A 153 -13.94 -1.94 0.47
N HIS A 154 -14.93 -1.31 -0.15
CA HIS A 154 -14.74 -0.36 -1.24
C HIS A 154 -14.81 1.10 -0.76
N ASP A 155 -14.71 1.31 0.55
CA ASP A 155 -14.63 2.64 1.15
C ASP A 155 -13.25 3.23 0.88
N VAL A 156 -13.07 3.85 -0.29
CA VAL A 156 -11.82 4.51 -0.68
C VAL A 156 -11.93 6.01 -0.34
N PRO A 157 -11.08 6.56 0.55
CA PRO A 157 -11.15 7.98 0.94
C PRO A 157 -11.08 8.93 -0.27
N ALA A 158 -11.74 10.08 -0.19
CA ALA A 158 -11.50 11.15 -1.15
C ALA A 158 -10.05 11.65 -1.04
N PRO A 159 -9.48 12.22 -2.12
CA PRO A 159 -8.12 12.76 -2.11
C PRO A 159 -7.89 13.81 -1.01
N PRO A 160 -6.84 13.67 -0.18
CA PRO A 160 -6.45 14.72 0.73
C PRO A 160 -5.95 15.93 -0.06
N LYS A 161 -6.49 17.12 0.21
CA LYS A 161 -6.07 18.33 -0.50
C LYS A 161 -4.96 19.03 0.27
N ILE A 162 -3.74 18.98 -0.23
CA ILE A 162 -2.60 19.70 0.34
C ILE A 162 -2.80 21.21 0.08
N THR A 163 -2.67 22.00 1.15
CA THR A 163 -2.90 23.46 1.14
C THR A 163 -1.63 24.27 1.41
N ALA A 164 -0.63 23.65 2.05
CA ALA A 164 0.72 24.17 2.17
C ALA A 164 1.74 23.01 2.18
N PRO A 165 2.96 23.19 1.65
CA PRO A 165 3.37 24.34 0.82
C PRO A 165 2.57 24.40 -0.50
N ALA A 166 2.74 25.48 -1.26
CA ALA A 166 2.27 25.48 -2.64
C ALA A 166 3.06 24.42 -3.42
N LEU A 167 2.33 23.52 -4.09
CA LEU A 167 2.93 22.40 -4.82
C LEU A 167 2.96 22.69 -6.32
N ALA A 168 3.99 22.16 -6.97
CA ALA A 168 4.05 21.95 -8.40
C ALA A 168 3.63 20.52 -8.75
N ASP A 169 3.13 20.33 -9.97
CA ASP A 169 2.78 19.01 -10.52
C ASP A 169 4.00 18.33 -11.19
N ASP A 170 5.06 19.08 -11.48
CA ASP A 170 6.24 18.65 -12.24
C ASP A 170 7.51 19.01 -11.46
N PRO A 171 8.38 18.04 -11.11
CA PRO A 171 9.61 18.29 -10.36
C PRO A 171 10.61 19.15 -11.13
N GLU A 172 10.54 19.19 -12.47
CA GLU A 172 11.39 20.06 -13.29
C GLU A 172 10.96 21.54 -13.21
N GLN A 173 9.78 21.82 -12.63
CA GLN A 173 9.18 23.15 -12.51
C GLN A 173 8.60 23.40 -11.10
N PRO A 174 9.41 23.31 -10.03
CA PRO A 174 8.94 23.17 -8.64
C PRO A 174 8.38 24.46 -7.99
N GLY A 175 8.28 25.55 -8.75
CA GLY A 175 7.78 26.84 -8.25
C GLY A 175 8.79 27.65 -7.43
N ASP A 176 8.28 28.58 -6.61
CA ASP A 176 9.10 29.43 -5.74
C ASP A 176 9.60 28.64 -4.51
N PRO A 177 10.87 28.82 -4.07
CA PRO A 177 11.39 28.14 -2.89
C PRO A 177 10.59 28.44 -1.62
N VAL A 178 10.38 27.41 -0.80
CA VAL A 178 9.82 27.50 0.56
C VAL A 178 10.91 27.39 1.61
N SER A 179 10.67 27.99 2.78
CA SER A 179 11.68 28.02 3.83
C SER A 179 11.88 26.66 4.48
N ARG A 180 13.14 26.24 4.61
CA ARG A 180 13.54 25.01 5.31
C ARG A 180 13.32 25.03 6.83
N GLU A 181 13.36 26.20 7.47
CA GLU A 181 13.41 26.30 8.94
C GLU A 181 12.06 26.07 9.61
N ASP A 182 10.97 26.42 8.92
CA ASP A 182 9.60 26.37 9.45
C ASP A 182 8.65 25.66 8.46
N LEU A 183 9.15 24.68 7.71
CA LEU A 183 8.33 23.95 6.73
C LEU A 183 7.22 23.17 7.44
N VAL A 184 5.98 23.39 6.98
CA VAL A 184 4.79 22.67 7.41
C VAL A 184 4.04 22.17 6.19
N VAL A 185 3.65 20.90 6.22
CA VAL A 185 2.71 20.31 5.28
C VAL A 185 1.32 20.40 5.90
N ASP A 186 0.40 21.12 5.27
CA ASP A 186 -0.99 21.30 5.71
C ASP A 186 -1.95 20.69 4.69
N TRP A 187 -3.05 20.09 5.13
CA TRP A 187 -4.07 19.52 4.24
C TRP A 187 -5.49 19.71 4.76
N ASP A 188 -6.47 19.74 3.85
CA ASP A 188 -7.88 19.74 4.24
C ASP A 188 -8.28 18.35 4.81
N PRO A 189 -9.07 18.29 5.90
CA PRO A 189 -9.58 17.01 6.41
C PRO A 189 -10.46 16.26 5.39
N VAL A 190 -10.24 14.95 5.27
CA VAL A 190 -11.05 14.05 4.45
C VAL A 190 -12.21 13.48 5.27
N THR A 191 -13.43 13.62 4.76
CA THR A 191 -14.67 13.15 5.44
C THR A 191 -15.58 12.29 4.55
N GLU A 192 -15.24 12.14 3.28
CA GLU A 192 -16.02 11.41 2.29
C GLU A 192 -15.13 10.44 1.51
N THR A 193 -15.73 9.43 0.88
CA THR A 193 -15.10 8.53 -0.09
C THR A 193 -15.02 9.21 -1.47
N VAL A 194 -14.30 8.61 -2.41
CA VAL A 194 -14.31 9.01 -3.83
C VAL A 194 -15.71 8.99 -4.46
N ALA A 195 -16.64 8.21 -3.89
CA ALA A 195 -18.04 8.13 -4.32
C ALA A 195 -18.95 9.19 -3.64
N GLY A 196 -18.43 9.96 -2.69
CA GLY A 196 -19.16 10.96 -1.92
C GLY A 196 -19.91 10.40 -0.71
N ASP A 197 -19.64 9.16 -0.31
CA ASP A 197 -20.22 8.57 0.91
C ASP A 197 -19.41 8.98 2.14
N PRO A 198 -20.00 9.14 3.34
CA PRO A 198 -19.24 9.46 4.54
C PRO A 198 -18.19 8.39 4.87
N VAL A 199 -16.96 8.81 5.18
CA VAL A 199 -15.87 7.91 5.60
C VAL A 199 -15.29 8.33 6.95
N THR A 200 -14.78 7.36 7.70
CA THR A 200 -14.04 7.63 8.94
C THR A 200 -12.55 7.44 8.70
N ILE A 201 -11.80 8.53 8.79
CA ILE A 201 -10.33 8.49 8.73
C ILE A 201 -9.77 8.00 10.06
N SER A 202 -8.81 7.08 9.99
CA SER A 202 -8.07 6.54 11.13
C SER A 202 -6.73 7.27 11.36
N GLY A 203 -6.15 7.82 10.29
CA GLY A 203 -4.95 8.64 10.32
C GLY A 203 -4.60 9.21 8.95
N TYR A 204 -3.54 10.01 8.93
CA TYR A 204 -2.86 10.41 7.71
C TYR A 204 -1.43 9.89 7.74
N GLN A 205 -0.81 9.76 6.57
CA GLN A 205 0.62 9.55 6.43
C GLN A 205 1.17 10.67 5.57
N VAL A 206 2.29 11.25 6.00
CA VAL A 206 3.03 12.24 5.22
C VAL A 206 4.37 11.66 4.89
N ILE A 207 4.69 11.61 3.60
CA ILE A 207 5.94 11.09 3.08
C ILE A 207 6.61 12.23 2.33
N ILE A 208 7.86 12.53 2.67
CA ILE A 208 8.67 13.50 1.96
C ILE A 208 9.92 12.81 1.48
N THR A 209 10.14 12.84 0.17
CA THR A 209 11.22 12.12 -0.49
C THR A 209 12.04 13.10 -1.30
N LYS A 210 13.38 13.01 -1.20
CA LYS A 210 14.25 13.77 -2.09
C LYS A 210 14.07 13.26 -3.52
N GLU A 211 13.67 14.12 -4.45
CA GLU A 211 13.35 13.72 -5.82
C GLU A 211 14.60 13.15 -6.52
N ASP A 212 15.63 14.00 -6.63
CA ASP A 212 16.91 13.62 -7.19
C ASP A 212 17.80 12.97 -6.12
N HIS A 213 17.89 11.64 -6.15
CA HIS A 213 18.83 10.89 -5.31
C HIS A 213 19.54 9.78 -6.08
N ASP A 214 20.86 9.95 -6.24
CA ASP A 214 21.72 8.92 -6.84
C ASP A 214 22.20 7.95 -5.76
N ASP A 215 21.43 6.88 -5.56
CA ASP A 215 21.92 5.67 -4.90
C ASP A 215 22.08 4.55 -5.93
N PRO A 216 23.31 4.07 -6.21
CA PRO A 216 23.55 2.98 -7.15
C PRO A 216 22.86 1.66 -6.74
N HIS A 217 22.38 1.55 -5.50
CA HIS A 217 21.65 0.40 -4.99
C HIS A 217 20.17 0.69 -4.68
N GLY A 218 19.72 1.95 -4.75
CA GLY A 218 18.33 2.35 -4.54
C GLY A 218 17.76 2.15 -3.12
N PHE A 219 18.59 1.93 -2.10
CA PHE A 219 18.14 1.63 -0.72
C PHE A 219 18.30 2.77 0.28
N SER A 220 19.03 3.83 -0.10
CA SER A 220 19.46 4.90 0.81
C SER A 220 18.87 6.27 0.48
N ARG A 221 17.82 6.31 -0.35
CA ARG A 221 17.11 7.57 -0.61
C ARG A 221 16.57 8.15 0.71
N PRO A 222 16.86 9.42 1.04
CA PRO A 222 16.29 10.05 2.22
C PRO A 222 14.78 10.14 2.11
N VAL A 223 14.08 9.55 3.08
CA VAL A 223 12.62 9.57 3.20
C VAL A 223 12.24 9.97 4.62
N TYR A 224 11.36 10.96 4.74
CA TYR A 224 10.68 11.31 5.98
C TYR A 224 9.25 10.80 5.91
N ASP A 225 8.96 9.71 6.59
CA ASP A 225 7.67 9.02 6.58
C ASP A 225 7.07 9.02 8.00
N VAL A 226 5.93 9.71 8.15
CA VAL A 226 5.27 9.88 9.44
C VAL A 226 3.77 9.62 9.32
N HIS A 227 3.30 8.67 10.12
CA HIS A 227 1.87 8.50 10.39
C HIS A 227 1.41 9.42 11.52
N VAL A 228 0.32 10.14 11.30
CA VAL A 228 -0.31 11.04 12.27
C VAL A 228 -1.77 10.63 12.57
N PRO A 229 -2.30 10.91 13.77
CA PRO A 229 -3.71 10.64 14.09
C PRO A 229 -4.68 11.43 13.20
N ALA A 230 -5.89 10.90 12.99
CA ALA A 230 -6.92 11.50 12.13
C ALA A 230 -7.35 12.95 12.50
N GLY A 231 -7.07 13.39 13.72
CA GLY A 231 -7.39 14.74 14.19
C GLY A 231 -6.33 15.79 13.87
N LEU A 232 -5.21 15.40 13.24
CA LEU A 232 -4.20 16.33 12.74
C LEU A 232 -4.42 16.54 11.23
N ASP A 233 -4.26 17.79 10.83
CA ASP A 233 -4.37 18.32 9.47
C ASP A 233 -3.08 19.05 9.05
N MET A 234 -2.02 18.89 9.85
CA MET A 234 -0.71 19.50 9.61
C MET A 234 0.44 18.65 10.18
N LEU A 235 1.61 18.77 9.56
CA LEU A 235 2.86 18.18 10.05
C LEU A 235 4.05 19.12 9.79
N SER A 236 4.77 19.47 10.85
CA SER A 236 6.07 20.16 10.73
C SER A 236 7.17 19.21 10.26
N VAL A 237 8.01 19.69 9.34
CA VAL A 237 9.14 18.94 8.78
C VAL A 237 10.43 19.43 9.42
N PRO A 238 11.27 18.54 9.99
CA PRO A 238 12.53 18.95 10.59
C PRO A 238 13.49 19.56 9.55
N ALA A 239 14.01 20.75 9.83
CA ALA A 239 14.95 21.44 8.95
C ALA A 239 16.23 20.63 8.68
N GLU A 240 16.60 19.72 9.60
CA GLU A 240 17.75 18.83 9.46
C GLU A 240 17.55 17.73 8.40
N PHE A 241 16.31 17.44 8.03
CA PHE A 241 15.99 16.52 6.93
C PHE A 241 16.12 17.20 5.55
N LEU A 242 15.92 18.51 5.50
CA LEU A 242 15.87 19.28 4.27
C LEU A 242 17.27 19.73 3.83
N GLU A 243 17.56 19.72 2.54
CA GLU A 243 18.75 20.29 1.92
C GLU A 243 18.37 21.60 1.21
N PRO A 244 19.25 22.61 1.12
CA PRO A 244 18.92 23.84 0.40
C PRO A 244 18.88 23.59 -1.11
N ASP A 245 18.13 24.40 -1.85
CA ASP A 245 18.03 24.34 -3.32
C ASP A 245 17.72 22.93 -3.83
N THR A 246 16.81 22.23 -3.13
CA THR A 246 16.48 20.82 -3.38
C THR A 246 14.99 20.65 -3.59
N VAL A 247 14.63 19.90 -4.65
CA VAL A 247 13.26 19.49 -4.92
C VAL A 247 12.91 18.24 -4.11
N TYR A 248 11.77 18.31 -3.45
CA TYR A 248 11.19 17.20 -2.72
C TYR A 248 9.82 16.87 -3.30
N GLU A 249 9.56 15.57 -3.40
CA GLU A 249 8.21 15.03 -3.53
C GLU A 249 7.58 15.00 -2.13
N VAL A 250 6.32 15.42 -2.03
CA VAL A 250 5.48 15.24 -0.86
C VAL A 250 4.25 14.44 -1.24
N GLU A 251 3.98 13.42 -0.42
CA GLU A 251 2.76 12.64 -0.48
C GLU A 251 2.00 12.83 0.83
N VAL A 252 0.70 13.08 0.73
CA VAL A 252 -0.22 12.97 1.87
C VAL A 252 -1.22 11.88 1.56
N LEU A 253 -1.30 10.89 2.45
CA LEU A 253 -2.24 9.79 2.38
C LEU A 253 -3.34 9.97 3.42
N ALA A 254 -4.58 9.80 3.01
CA ALA A 254 -5.71 9.63 3.92
C ALA A 254 -5.99 8.14 4.11
N LEU A 255 -5.98 7.65 5.36
CA LEU A 255 -6.16 6.23 5.68
C LEU A 255 -7.48 6.02 6.42
N GLU A 256 -8.42 5.27 5.85
CA GLU A 256 -9.66 4.93 6.55
C GLU A 256 -9.53 3.68 7.45
N VAL A 257 -10.57 3.39 8.22
CA VAL A 257 -10.58 2.38 9.29
C VAL A 257 -10.32 0.94 8.84
N SER A 258 -10.65 0.57 7.61
CA SER A 258 -10.34 -0.74 7.03
C SER A 258 -8.89 -0.83 6.54
N GLY A 259 -8.31 0.34 6.25
CA GLY A 259 -6.93 0.53 5.81
C GLY A 259 -6.81 0.91 4.33
N ASN A 260 -7.92 1.07 3.60
CA ASN A 260 -7.90 1.68 2.28
C ASN A 260 -7.34 3.09 2.40
N GLN A 261 -6.60 3.50 1.37
CA GLN A 261 -5.90 4.76 1.38
C GLN A 261 -5.92 5.46 0.04
N THR A 262 -5.88 6.78 0.10
CA THR A 262 -5.79 7.63 -1.07
C THR A 262 -4.65 8.61 -0.90
N ILE A 263 -3.79 8.68 -1.91
CA ILE A 263 -2.59 9.50 -1.95
C ILE A 263 -2.84 10.74 -2.80
N THR A 264 -2.35 11.89 -2.35
CA THR A 264 -2.11 13.06 -3.20
C THR A 264 -0.64 13.41 -3.15
N VAL A 265 -0.05 13.56 -4.34
CA VAL A 265 1.37 13.82 -4.57
C VAL A 265 1.56 15.22 -5.16
N GLY A 266 2.68 15.86 -4.83
CA GLY A 266 3.19 17.02 -5.55
C GLY A 266 4.61 17.39 -5.11
N PHE A 267 5.16 18.46 -5.67
CA PHE A 267 6.57 18.82 -5.50
C PHE A 267 6.74 20.22 -4.91
N PHE A 268 7.81 20.42 -4.12
CA PHE A 268 8.21 21.75 -3.64
C PHE A 268 9.73 21.90 -3.66
N LEU A 269 10.19 23.14 -3.87
CA LEU A 269 11.60 23.54 -3.80
C LEU A 269 11.92 24.19 -2.45
N THR A 270 13.10 23.95 -1.91
CA THR A 270 13.59 24.54 -0.66
C THR A 270 14.60 25.68 -0.89
N ASP A 271 14.71 26.61 0.06
CA ASP A 271 15.65 27.75 0.04
C ASP A 271 17.08 27.45 0.55
#